data_AF-A0A6B3FKB5-F1
#
_entry.id   AF-A0A6B3FKB5-F1
#
_cell.length_a   1.000
_cell.length_b   1.000
_cell.length_c   1.000
_cell.angle_alpha   90.00
_cell.angle_beta   90.00
_cell.angle_gamma   90.00
#
_symmetry.space_group_name_H-M   'P 1'
#
loop_
_entity.id
_entity.type
_entity.pdbx_description
1 polymer ?
#
loop_
_entity_poly.entity_id
_entity_poly.type
_entity_poly.pdbx_seq_one_letter_code
_entity_poly.pdbx_strand_id
1 'polypeptide(L)'
;MDLLTRAPDAALRATTLARLRADRRSRSRRTVLTVSVLVVVLAALLVASVLLGGLGRVDPADVLPAAFGMRTGLADYMIFRIRVPRALAALLAGALFGLAGALYQRLIRNPLATPDIVGISAGAGAGATTVLLFAPALP
;
A
#
# COMPACT_ATOMS: atom_id res chain seq x y z
N MET A 1 -58.70 -16.99 -0.93
CA MET A 1 -58.22 -15.86 -0.10
C MET A 1 -56.72 -15.97 0.16
N ASP A 2 -55.88 -15.94 -0.87
CA ASP A 2 -54.41 -16.13 -0.69
C ASP A 2 -53.56 -15.25 -1.63
N LEU A 3 -54.21 -14.30 -2.32
CA LEU A 3 -53.60 -13.42 -3.32
C LEU A 3 -53.34 -11.99 -2.80
N LEU A 4 -54.03 -11.57 -1.72
CA LEU A 4 -53.87 -10.23 -1.13
C LEU A 4 -52.72 -10.16 -0.10
N THR A 5 -52.18 -11.30 0.34
CA THR A 5 -51.05 -11.40 1.28
C THR A 5 -49.68 -11.50 0.59
N ARG A 6 -49.59 -12.05 -0.64
CA ARG A 6 -48.30 -12.17 -1.38
C ARG A 6 -47.83 -10.88 -2.06
N ALA A 7 -48.77 -10.00 -2.43
CA ALA A 7 -48.48 -8.74 -3.12
C ALA A 7 -47.62 -7.74 -2.31
N PRO A 8 -47.85 -7.49 -1.01
CA PRO A 8 -47.03 -6.55 -0.23
C PRO A 8 -45.57 -7.02 -0.07
N ASP A 9 -45.32 -8.33 0.02
CA ASP A 9 -43.98 -8.90 0.20
C ASP A 9 -43.08 -8.71 -1.01
N ALA A 10 -43.64 -8.79 -2.22
CA ALA A 10 -42.88 -8.60 -3.46
C ALA A 10 -42.40 -7.15 -3.62
N ALA A 11 -43.24 -6.17 -3.29
CA ALA A 11 -42.90 -4.76 -3.32
C ALA A 11 -41.86 -4.38 -2.23
N LEU A 12 -41.98 -4.95 -1.03
CA LEU A 12 -41.02 -4.74 0.06
C LEU A 12 -39.65 -5.36 -0.27
N ARG A 13 -39.63 -6.53 -0.91
CA ARG A 13 -38.38 -7.16 -1.40
C ARG A 13 -37.74 -6.36 -2.52
N ALA A 14 -38.52 -5.86 -3.48
CA ALA A 14 -38.01 -5.03 -4.58
C ALA A 14 -37.33 -3.75 -4.06
N THR A 15 -37.96 -3.06 -3.11
CA THR A 15 -37.39 -1.85 -2.49
C THR A 15 -36.16 -2.14 -1.63
N THR A 16 -36.16 -3.25 -0.88
CA THR A 16 -35.00 -3.70 -0.09
C THR A 16 -33.81 -4.04 -0.99
N LEU A 17 -34.03 -4.80 -2.07
CA LEU A 17 -32.99 -5.13 -3.04
C LEU A 17 -32.45 -3.88 -3.76
N ALA A 18 -33.31 -2.92 -4.09
CA ALA A 18 -32.89 -1.64 -4.66
C ALA A 18 -32.01 -0.83 -3.70
N ARG A 19 -32.37 -0.75 -2.41
CA ARG A 19 -31.56 -0.08 -1.37
C ARG A 19 -30.22 -0.78 -1.16
N LEU A 20 -30.19 -2.11 -1.09
CA LEU A 20 -28.95 -2.89 -0.97
C LEU A 20 -28.03 -2.69 -2.18
N ARG A 21 -28.56 -2.65 -3.41
CA ARG A 21 -27.79 -2.36 -4.63
C ARG A 21 -27.24 -0.93 -4.62
N ALA A 22 -28.04 0.05 -4.21
CA ALA A 22 -27.62 1.45 -4.10
C ALA A 22 -26.51 1.63 -3.05
N ASP A 23 -26.64 0.99 -1.88
CA ASP A 23 -25.62 1.06 -0.82
C ASP A 23 -24.32 0.35 -1.24
N ARG A 24 -24.42 -0.83 -1.87
CA ARG A 24 -23.25 -1.50 -2.47
C ARG A 24 -22.55 -0.63 -3.51
N ARG A 25 -23.30 0.06 -4.38
CA ARG A 25 -22.74 0.95 -5.41
C ARG A 25 -22.07 2.17 -4.78
N SER A 26 -22.65 2.75 -3.74
CA SER A 26 -22.06 3.87 -2.97
C SER A 26 -20.76 3.45 -2.27
N ARG A 27 -20.76 2.31 -1.57
CA ARG A 27 -19.55 1.77 -0.92
C ARG A 27 -18.47 1.45 -1.93
N SER A 28 -18.80 0.78 -3.03
CA SER A 28 -17.85 0.48 -4.11
C SER A 28 -17.24 1.74 -4.71
N ARG A 29 -18.06 2.78 -4.97
CA ARG A 29 -17.56 4.06 -5.49
C ARG A 29 -16.61 4.75 -4.51
N ARG A 30 -16.94 4.76 -3.21
CA ARG A 30 -16.05 5.31 -2.17
C ARG A 30 -14.74 4.54 -2.12
N THR A 31 -14.78 3.21 -2.11
CA THR A 31 -13.57 2.38 -2.11
C THR A 31 -12.71 2.65 -3.34
N VAL A 32 -13.30 2.69 -4.54
CA VAL A 32 -12.56 2.99 -5.79
C VAL A 32 -11.92 4.37 -5.73
N LEU A 33 -12.66 5.40 -5.28
CA LEU A 33 -12.12 6.75 -5.13
C LEU A 33 -10.95 6.77 -4.13
N THR A 34 -11.12 6.19 -2.94
CA THR A 34 -10.06 6.14 -1.93
C THR A 34 -8.83 5.41 -2.45
N VAL A 35 -8.99 4.25 -3.09
CA VAL A 35 -7.88 3.50 -3.69
C VAL A 35 -7.20 4.31 -4.80
N SER A 36 -7.97 4.95 -5.69
CA SER A 36 -7.40 5.79 -6.75
C SER A 36 -6.58 6.96 -6.20
N VAL A 37 -7.08 7.63 -5.15
CA VAL A 37 -6.35 8.72 -4.50
C VAL A 37 -5.06 8.21 -3.87
N LEU A 38 -5.11 7.08 -3.15
CA LEU A 38 -3.93 6.46 -2.55
C LEU A 38 -2.89 6.06 -3.60
N VAL A 39 -3.31 5.50 -4.74
CA VAL A 39 -2.41 5.15 -5.85
C VAL A 39 -1.76 6.40 -6.45
N VAL A 40 -2.53 7.47 -6.65
CA VAL A 40 -1.99 8.74 -7.16
C VAL A 40 -0.98 9.36 -6.18
N VAL A 41 -1.31 9.37 -4.88
CA VAL A 41 -0.40 9.86 -3.83
C VAL A 41 0.86 9.01 -3.78
N LEU A 42 0.75 7.68 -3.84
CA LEU A 42 1.90 6.78 -3.87
C LEU A 42 2.80 7.04 -5.08
N ALA A 43 2.23 7.20 -6.28
CA ALA A 43 2.98 7.52 -7.49
C ALA A 43 3.69 8.88 -7.36
N ALA A 44 3.01 9.89 -6.84
CA ALA A 44 3.60 11.21 -6.59
C ALA A 44 4.76 11.13 -5.60
N LEU A 45 4.64 10.34 -4.53
CA LEU A 45 5.71 10.13 -3.54
C LEU A 45 6.90 9.38 -4.12
N LEU A 46 6.68 8.39 -4.99
CA LEU A 46 7.76 7.69 -5.69
C LEU A 46 8.53 8.66 -6.61
N VAL A 47 7.81 9.46 -7.38
CA VAL A 47 8.43 10.50 -8.22
C VAL A 47 9.20 11.49 -7.35
N ALA A 48 8.58 12.00 -6.27
CA ALA A 48 9.23 12.90 -5.33
C ALA A 48 10.48 12.28 -4.70
N SER A 49 10.46 10.99 -4.35
CA SER A 49 11.62 10.27 -3.82
C SER A 49 12.78 10.20 -4.83
N VAL A 50 12.49 10.17 -6.13
CA VAL A 50 13.51 10.20 -7.19
C VAL A 50 14.00 11.64 -7.42
N LEU A 51 13.16 12.66 -7.24
CA LEU A 51 13.53 14.07 -7.45
C LEU A 51 14.28 14.69 -6.26
N LEU A 52 13.91 14.35 -5.03
CA LEU A 52 14.41 14.98 -3.79
C LEU A 52 15.66 14.31 -3.19
N GLY A 53 16.13 13.19 -3.76
CA GLY A 53 17.30 12.49 -3.23
C GLY A 53 18.56 13.35 -3.32
N GLY A 54 19.05 13.83 -2.18
CA GLY A 54 20.26 14.62 -2.05
C GLY A 54 21.55 13.81 -2.23
N LEU A 55 22.64 14.55 -2.50
CA LEU A 55 24.00 14.15 -2.91
C LEU A 55 24.18 14.01 -4.43
N GLY A 56 24.22 15.16 -5.11
CA GLY A 56 24.35 15.30 -6.56
C GLY A 56 23.14 16.04 -7.11
N ARG A 57 23.32 17.31 -7.50
CA ARG A 57 22.29 18.07 -8.22
C ARG A 57 22.06 17.37 -9.56
N VAL A 58 21.11 16.45 -9.59
CA VAL A 58 20.52 15.98 -10.86
C VAL A 58 19.42 16.97 -11.15
N ASP A 59 19.59 17.75 -12.21
CA ASP A 59 18.56 18.71 -12.62
C ASP A 59 17.23 17.97 -12.85
N PRO A 60 16.06 18.56 -12.52
CA PRO A 60 14.77 17.92 -12.74
C PRO A 60 14.54 17.52 -14.21
N ALA A 61 15.08 18.32 -15.15
CA ALA A 61 15.05 18.07 -16.58
C ALA A 61 15.82 16.80 -16.99
N ASP A 62 16.76 16.39 -16.15
CA ASP A 62 17.73 15.33 -16.39
C ASP A 62 17.26 13.98 -15.85
N VAL A 63 16.20 13.97 -15.04
CA VAL A 63 15.62 12.78 -14.38
C VAL A 63 14.79 11.94 -15.34
N LEU A 64 13.99 12.57 -16.20
CA LEU A 64 13.19 11.85 -17.20
C LEU A 64 14.09 11.13 -18.22
N PRO A 65 15.09 11.78 -18.86
CA PRO A 65 16.01 11.10 -19.76
C PRO A 65 16.83 10.00 -19.06
N ALA A 66 17.31 10.25 -17.83
CA ALA A 66 18.08 9.25 -17.09
C ALA A 66 17.23 8.04 -16.65
N ALA A 67 15.96 8.25 -16.27
CA ALA A 67 15.04 7.16 -15.93
C ALA A 67 14.74 6.23 -17.11
N PHE A 68 14.84 6.73 -18.35
CA PHE A 68 14.73 5.95 -19.58
C PHE A 68 16.08 5.46 -20.12
N GLY A 69 17.17 5.60 -19.35
CA GLY A 69 18.52 5.16 -19.76
C GLY A 69 19.12 5.98 -20.91
N MET A 70 18.58 7.16 -21.21
CA MET A 70 19.05 8.04 -22.30
C MET A 70 20.25 8.91 -21.89
N ARG A 71 20.77 8.77 -20.67
CA ARG A 71 21.97 9.47 -20.18
C ARG A 71 22.93 8.48 -19.53
N THR A 72 24.21 8.60 -19.85
CA THR A 72 25.29 7.78 -19.28
C THR A 72 26.05 8.58 -18.22
N GLY A 73 26.24 8.03 -17.01
CA GLY A 73 27.05 8.65 -15.94
C GLY A 73 26.52 8.45 -14.52
N LEU A 74 26.96 9.32 -13.60
CA LEU A 74 26.62 9.27 -12.15
C LEU A 74 25.11 9.31 -11.86
N ALA A 75 24.32 9.99 -12.70
CA ALA A 75 22.87 10.07 -12.53
C ALA A 75 22.18 8.71 -12.73
N ASP A 76 22.61 7.93 -13.74
CA ASP A 76 22.07 6.60 -14.04
C ASP A 76 22.37 5.62 -12.90
N TYR A 77 23.62 5.60 -12.43
CA TYR A 77 24.04 4.79 -11.29
C TYR A 77 23.27 5.14 -9.99
N MET A 78 23.07 6.43 -9.71
CA MET A 78 22.31 6.89 -8.54
C MET A 78 20.84 6.44 -8.60
N ILE A 79 20.22 6.53 -9.78
CA ILE A 79 18.83 6.13 -9.96
C ILE A 79 18.71 4.61 -9.84
N PHE A 80 19.40 3.83 -10.68
CA PHE A 80 19.20 2.39 -10.78
C PHE A 80 19.82 1.59 -9.63
N ARG A 81 20.94 2.03 -9.05
CA ARG A 81 21.65 1.24 -8.03
C ARG A 81 21.33 1.64 -6.59
N ILE A 82 20.76 2.82 -6.37
CA ILE A 82 20.45 3.31 -5.02
C ILE A 82 18.94 3.59 -4.88
N ARG A 83 18.36 4.41 -5.77
CA ARG A 83 16.97 4.87 -5.61
C ARG A 83 15.94 3.80 -5.96
N VAL A 84 16.09 3.13 -7.10
CA VAL A 84 15.19 2.06 -7.55
C VAL A 84 15.11 0.90 -6.55
N PRO A 85 16.22 0.28 -6.09
CA PRO A 85 16.13 -0.81 -5.12
C PRO A 85 15.50 -0.37 -3.79
N ARG A 86 15.79 0.85 -3.34
CA ARG A 86 15.15 1.41 -2.13
C ARG A 86 13.65 1.66 -2.31
N ALA A 87 13.23 2.18 -3.46
CA ALA A 87 11.83 2.39 -3.78
C ALA A 87 11.06 1.06 -3.87
N LEU A 88 11.66 0.04 -4.49
CA LEU A 88 11.11 -1.31 -4.54
C LEU A 88 10.99 -1.91 -3.13
N ALA A 89 12.02 -1.79 -2.30
CA ALA A 89 11.98 -2.27 -0.92
C ALA A 89 10.87 -1.59 -0.11
N ALA A 90 10.72 -0.27 -0.24
CA ALA A 90 9.65 0.49 0.42
C ALA A 90 8.25 0.08 -0.05
N LEU A 91 8.06 -0.13 -1.36
CA LEU A 91 6.80 -0.59 -1.93
C LEU A 91 6.42 -1.99 -1.44
N LEU A 92 7.37 -2.93 -1.49
CA LEU A 92 7.15 -4.31 -1.06
C LEU A 92 6.90 -4.38 0.44
N ALA A 93 7.70 -3.70 1.25
CA ALA A 93 7.51 -3.64 2.69
C ALA A 93 6.13 -3.05 3.04
N GLY A 94 5.76 -1.91 2.45
CA GLY A 94 4.46 -1.27 2.67
C GLY A 94 3.28 -2.17 2.26
N ALA A 95 3.37 -2.85 1.12
CA ALA A 95 2.36 -3.79 0.66
C ALA A 95 2.20 -4.99 1.61
N LEU A 96 3.31 -5.57 2.05
CA LEU A 96 3.31 -6.69 3.00
C LEU A 96 2.77 -6.28 4.37
N PHE A 97 3.13 -5.10 4.88
CA PHE A 97 2.57 -4.56 6.13
C PHE A 97 1.06 -4.30 6.03
N GLY A 98 0.60 -3.72 4.92
CA GLY A 98 -0.83 -3.52 4.66
C GLY A 98 -1.60 -4.85 4.60
N LEU A 99 -1.04 -5.86 3.95
CA LEU A 99 -1.63 -7.20 3.86
C LEU A 99 -1.64 -7.91 5.21
N ALA A 100 -0.53 -7.87 5.96
CA ALA A 100 -0.43 -8.45 7.29
C ALA A 100 -1.45 -7.82 8.25
N GLY A 101 -1.58 -6.49 8.24
CA GLY A 101 -2.58 -5.77 9.03
C GLY A 101 -4.00 -6.17 8.67
N ALA A 102 -4.34 -6.20 7.38
CA ALA A 102 -5.67 -6.59 6.92
C ALA A 102 -6.02 -8.05 7.27
N LEU A 103 -5.05 -8.96 7.17
CA LEU A 103 -5.22 -10.36 7.54
C LEU A 103 -5.41 -10.51 9.06
N TYR A 104 -4.61 -9.82 9.86
CA TYR A 104 -4.68 -9.87 11.32
C TYR A 104 -6.02 -9.30 11.84
N GLN A 105 -6.45 -8.16 11.30
CA GLN A 105 -7.76 -7.57 11.61
C GLN A 105 -8.91 -8.52 11.26
N ARG A 106 -8.82 -9.28 10.16
CA ARG A 106 -9.82 -10.30 9.78
C ARG A 106 -9.77 -11.54 10.67
N LEU A 107 -8.59 -12.00 11.05
CA LEU A 107 -8.38 -13.17 11.89
C LEU A 107 -8.98 -12.96 13.28
N ILE A 108 -8.70 -11.81 13.89
CA ILE A 108 -9.17 -11.45 15.24
C ILE A 108 -10.59 -10.86 15.21
N ARG A 109 -11.10 -10.55 14.01
CA ARG A 109 -12.39 -9.87 13.80
C ARG A 109 -12.50 -8.57 14.60
N ASN A 110 -11.36 -7.90 14.79
CA ASN A 110 -11.26 -6.63 15.49
C ASN A 110 -10.53 -5.62 14.59
N PRO A 111 -11.23 -4.58 14.07
CA PRO A 111 -10.63 -3.59 13.19
C PRO A 111 -9.58 -2.70 13.90
N LEU A 112 -9.49 -2.74 15.24
CA LEU A 112 -8.47 -2.04 16.03
C LEU A 112 -7.21 -2.88 16.28
N ALA A 113 -7.19 -4.15 15.87
CA ALA A 113 -6.04 -5.02 16.09
C ALA A 113 -4.88 -4.66 15.13
N THR A 114 -3.67 -4.60 15.68
CA THR A 114 -2.43 -4.36 14.93
C THR A 114 -1.48 -5.56 15.05
N PRO A 115 -0.77 -5.93 13.98
CA PRO A 115 0.06 -7.14 13.93
C PRO A 115 1.27 -7.12 14.89
N ASP A 116 1.64 -5.94 15.40
CA ASP A 116 2.80 -5.75 16.28
C ASP A 116 2.72 -6.55 17.59
N ILE A 117 1.51 -6.93 18.00
CA ILE A 117 1.22 -7.68 19.24
C ILE A 117 1.81 -9.11 19.19
N VAL A 118 2.10 -9.65 18.00
CA VAL A 118 2.65 -11.01 17.81
C VAL A 118 4.14 -11.10 18.17
N GLY A 119 4.81 -9.98 18.46
CA GLY A 119 6.20 -9.96 18.90
C GLY A 119 7.24 -10.06 17.77
N ILE A 120 6.81 -10.04 16.51
CA ILE A 120 7.67 -10.12 15.32
C ILE A 120 8.69 -8.97 15.30
N SER A 121 8.25 -7.74 15.60
CA SER A 121 9.11 -6.56 15.63
C SER A 121 10.16 -6.63 16.74
N ALA A 122 9.79 -7.13 17.92
CA ALA A 122 10.72 -7.32 19.03
C ALA A 122 11.76 -8.41 18.73
N GLY A 123 11.32 -9.53 18.13
CA GLY A 123 12.22 -10.61 17.69
C GLY A 123 13.19 -10.18 16.60
N ALA A 124 12.73 -9.43 15.59
CA ALA A 124 13.59 -8.87 14.54
C ALA A 124 14.63 -7.89 15.12
N GLY A 125 14.22 -7.02 16.04
CA GLY A 125 15.14 -6.11 16.74
C GLY A 125 16.19 -6.85 17.56
N ALA A 126 15.77 -7.80 18.40
CA ALA A 126 16.69 -8.60 19.20
C ALA A 126 17.68 -9.39 18.33
N GLY A 127 17.22 -9.97 17.21
CA GLY A 127 18.08 -10.66 16.24
C GLY A 127 19.10 -9.73 15.60
N ALA A 128 18.67 -8.54 15.13
CA ALA A 128 19.56 -7.54 14.57
C ALA A 128 20.63 -7.09 15.57
N THR A 129 20.24 -6.81 16.83
CA THR A 129 21.19 -6.44 17.89
C THR A 129 22.15 -7.58 18.21
N THR A 130 21.68 -8.82 18.22
CA THR A 130 22.53 -10.00 18.47
C THR A 130 23.61 -10.13 17.39
N VAL A 131 23.24 -10.01 16.11
CA VAL A 131 24.21 -10.03 15.00
C VAL A 131 25.21 -8.88 15.14
N LEU A 132 24.73 -7.67 15.44
CA LEU A 132 25.59 -6.50 15.59
C LEU A 132 26.62 -6.65 16.73
N LEU A 133 26.24 -7.28 17.83
CA LEU A 133 27.09 -7.45 19.01
C LEU A 133 28.07 -8.62 18.87
N PHE A 134 27.63 -9.75 18.34
CA PHE A 134 28.41 -11.00 18.36
C PHE A 134 29.04 -11.37 17.01
N ALA A 135 28.59 -10.76 15.91
CA ALA A 135 29.14 -10.96 14.58
C ALA A 135 29.34 -9.63 13.82
N PRO A 136 30.09 -8.66 14.39
CA PRO A 136 30.28 -7.34 13.78
C PRO A 136 31.06 -7.37 12.46
N ALA A 137 31.66 -8.51 12.11
CA ALA A 137 32.41 -8.72 10.87
C ALA A 137 31.58 -9.31 9.71
N LEU A 138 30.28 -9.61 9.93
CA LEU A 138 29.37 -9.89 8.82
C LEU A 138 29.04 -8.55 8.12
N PRO A 139 29.10 -8.50 6.77
CA PRO A 139 28.91 -7.27 6.01
C PRO A 139 27.51 -6.66 6.14
#